data_AF-A0A0B6Y5X0-F1
#
_entry.id   AF-A0A0B6Y5X0-F1
#
_cell.length_a   1.000
_cell.length_b   1.000
_cell.length_c   1.000
_cell.angle_alpha   90.00
_cell.angle_beta   90.00
_cell.angle_gamma   90.00
#
_symmetry.space_group_name_H-M   'P 1'
#
loop_
_entity.id
_entity.type
_entity.pdbx_description
1 polymer ?
#
loop_
_entity_poly.entity_id
_entity_poly.type
_entity_poly.pdbx_seq_one_letter_code
_entity_poly.pdbx_strand_id
1 'polypeptide(L)'
;ESTNFIFLKRLGEILLGTGKQLCILWGSSEDTGQPPNFEMYLKALLAFTQHHSQSLRQMIYSMWFIFLRHPLASKDPVFLSVLPSLIQCGTVCLHKVGFPGQYN
;
A
#
# COMPACT_ATOMS: atom_id res chain seq x y z
N GLU A 1 0.38 -10.36 21.23
CA GLU A 1 -0.29 -9.95 19.98
C GLU A 1 -1.42 -10.92 19.67
N SER A 2 -2.60 -10.43 19.28
CA SER A 2 -3.72 -11.27 18.84
C SER A 2 -3.37 -11.95 17.50
N THR A 3 -3.75 -13.21 17.32
CA THR A 3 -3.45 -14.04 16.12
C THR A 3 -3.78 -13.33 14.80
N ASN A 4 -4.87 -12.56 14.78
CA ASN A 4 -5.28 -11.76 13.62
C ASN A 4 -4.26 -10.68 13.23
N PHE A 5 -3.59 -10.05 14.20
CA PHE A 5 -2.60 -9.01 13.92
C PHE A 5 -1.33 -9.58 13.28
N ILE A 6 -0.87 -10.73 13.78
CA ILE A 6 0.28 -11.45 13.21
C ILE A 6 -0.03 -11.87 11.78
N PHE A 7 -1.23 -12.40 11.53
CA PHE A 7 -1.69 -12.73 10.19
C PHE A 7 -1.67 -11.52 9.25
N LEU A 8 -2.25 -10.39 9.66
CA LEU A 8 -2.25 -9.17 8.85
C LEU A 8 -0.84 -8.65 8.55
N LYS A 9 0.07 -8.72 9.53
CA LYS A 9 1.46 -8.34 9.32
C LYS A 9 2.12 -9.21 8.24
N ARG A 10 1.96 -10.53 8.32
CA ARG A 10 2.47 -11.46 7.30
C ARG A 10 1.83 -11.23 5.93
N LEU A 11 0.53 -10.99 5.88
CA LEU A 11 -0.17 -10.69 4.64
C LEU A 11 0.39 -9.41 4.00
N GLY A 12 0.62 -8.35 4.77
CA GLY A 12 1.22 -7.13 4.24
C GLY A 12 2.68 -7.30 3.78
N GLU A 13 3.48 -8.14 4.45
CA GLU A 13 4.81 -8.55 3.95
C GLU A 13 4.73 -9.24 2.59
N ILE A 14 3.74 -10.12 2.39
CA ILE A 14 3.49 -10.78 1.10
C ILE A 14 3.09 -9.75 0.04
N LEU A 15 2.15 -8.84 0.35
CA LEU A 15 1.73 -7.78 -0.57
C LEU A 15 2.91 -6.90 -1.00
N LEU A 16 3.83 -6.58 -0.09
CA LEU A 16 5.06 -5.85 -0.40
C LEU A 16 5.98 -6.63 -1.33
N GLY A 17 6.19 -7.92 -1.04
CA GLY A 17 7.04 -8.79 -1.87
C GLY A 17 6.51 -8.88 -3.30
N THR A 18 5.20 -9.16 -3.45
CA THR A 18 4.53 -9.22 -4.75
C THR A 18 4.60 -7.89 -5.49
N GLY A 19 4.35 -6.77 -4.80
CA GLY A 19 4.42 -5.45 -5.40
C GLY A 19 5.81 -5.09 -5.92
N LYS A 20 6.87 -5.44 -5.18
CA LYS A 20 8.25 -5.24 -5.61
C LYS A 20 8.58 -6.06 -6.85
N GLN A 21 8.19 -7.34 -6.86
CA GLN A 21 8.37 -8.20 -8.04
C GLN A 21 7.63 -7.64 -9.25
N LEU A 22 6.40 -7.18 -9.06
CA LEU A 22 5.63 -6.52 -10.11
C LEU A 22 6.38 -5.31 -10.69
N CYS A 23 6.92 -4.43 -9.84
CA CYS A 23 7.67 -3.26 -10.31
C CYS A 23 9.01 -3.60 -10.98
N ILE A 24 9.56 -4.81 -10.75
CA ILE A 24 10.76 -5.27 -11.46
C ILE A 24 10.40 -5.78 -12.85
N LEU A 25 9.27 -6.48 -12.98
CA LEU A 25 8.85 -7.11 -14.23
C LEU A 25 8.14 -6.13 -15.18
N TRP A 26 7.43 -5.14 -14.64
CA TRP A 26 6.63 -4.21 -15.42
C TRP A 26 7.53 -3.23 -16.19
N GLY A 27 7.56 -3.36 -17.51
CA GLY A 27 8.47 -2.64 -18.41
C GLY A 27 9.81 -3.35 -18.66
N SER A 28 9.98 -4.58 -18.19
CA SER A 28 11.11 -5.45 -18.54
C SER A 28 10.95 -6.11 -19.92
N SER A 29 11.93 -6.90 -20.37
CA SER A 29 11.81 -7.68 -21.61
C SER A 29 10.70 -8.74 -21.56
N GLU A 30 10.26 -9.12 -20.37
CA GLU A 30 9.16 -10.06 -20.11
C GLU A 30 7.87 -9.32 -19.70
N ASP A 31 7.76 -8.04 -20.03
CA ASP A 31 6.60 -7.23 -19.65
C ASP A 31 5.31 -7.79 -20.26
N THR A 32 4.37 -8.15 -19.40
CA THR A 32 3.01 -8.56 -19.78
C THR A 32 2.01 -7.40 -19.69
N GLY A 33 2.51 -6.18 -19.42
CA GLY A 33 1.71 -4.99 -19.26
C GLY A 33 1.06 -4.91 -17.88
N GLN A 34 -0.08 -4.21 -17.81
CA GLN A 34 -0.81 -4.06 -16.57
C GLN A 34 -1.37 -5.40 -16.09
N PRO A 35 -1.12 -5.82 -14.83
CA PRO A 35 -1.66 -7.07 -14.32
C PRO A 35 -3.20 -7.04 -14.29
N PRO A 36 -3.87 -8.15 -14.63
CA PRO A 36 -5.34 -8.21 -14.70
C PRO A 36 -6.02 -7.93 -13.36
N ASN A 37 -5.34 -8.24 -12.24
CA ASN A 37 -5.85 -8.05 -10.89
C ASN A 37 -5.24 -6.84 -10.17
N PHE A 38 -4.62 -5.91 -10.92
CA PHE A 38 -3.91 -4.77 -10.32
C PHE A 38 -4.84 -3.89 -9.48
N GLU A 39 -6.08 -3.65 -9.93
CA GLU A 39 -7.07 -2.89 -9.16
C GLU A 39 -7.37 -3.53 -7.80
N MET A 40 -7.59 -4.84 -7.77
CA MET A 40 -7.86 -5.57 -6.52
C MET A 40 -6.67 -5.52 -5.57
N TYR A 41 -5.46 -5.62 -6.11
CA TYR A 41 -4.23 -5.48 -5.34
C TYR A 41 -4.11 -4.07 -4.73
N LEU A 42 -4.36 -3.00 -5.50
CA LEU A 42 -4.33 -1.63 -4.97
C LEU A 42 -5.42 -1.38 -3.91
N LYS A 43 -6.62 -1.95 -4.08
CA LYS A 43 -7.68 -1.91 -3.06
C LYS A 43 -7.22 -2.57 -1.76
N ALA A 44 -6.51 -3.69 -1.83
CA ALA A 44 -5.94 -4.34 -0.66
C ALA A 44 -4.90 -3.44 0.04
N LEU A 45 -3.97 -2.83 -0.72
CA LEU A 45 -3.01 -1.87 -0.13
C LEU A 45 -3.71 -0.68 0.52
N LEU A 46 -4.77 -0.16 -0.09
CA LEU A 46 -5.54 0.97 0.45
C LEU A 46 -6.22 0.59 1.76
N ALA A 47 -6.81 -0.61 1.85
CA ALA A 47 -7.42 -1.12 3.09
C ALA A 47 -6.38 -1.21 4.24
N PHE A 48 -5.16 -1.66 3.95
CA PHE A 48 -4.07 -1.62 4.94
C PHE A 48 -3.66 -0.19 5.31
N THR A 49 -3.71 0.75 4.37
CA THR A 49 -3.37 2.17 4.60
C THR A 49 -4.40 2.87 5.48
N GLN A 50 -5.65 2.41 5.46
CA GLN A 50 -6.75 2.91 6.30
C GLN A 50 -6.81 2.22 7.67
N HIS A 51 -6.01 1.18 7.90
CA HIS A 51 -6.05 0.41 9.13
C HIS A 51 -5.55 1.22 10.35
N HIS A 52 -6.18 1.06 11.52
CA HIS A 52 -5.84 1.84 12.73
C HIS A 52 -4.39 1.65 13.19
N SER A 53 -3.83 0.45 13.02
CA SER A 53 -2.44 0.14 13.38
C SER A 53 -1.44 0.97 12.58
N GLN A 54 -0.63 1.78 13.28
CA GLN A 54 0.44 2.57 12.67
C GLN A 54 1.50 1.69 12.01
N SER A 55 1.85 0.55 12.61
CA SER A 55 2.87 -0.35 12.07
C SER A 55 2.46 -0.96 10.73
N LEU A 56 1.21 -1.41 10.61
CA LEU A 56 0.69 -1.94 9.35
C LEU A 56 0.61 -0.87 8.25
N ARG A 57 0.22 0.36 8.61
CA ARG A 57 0.22 1.50 7.68
C ARG A 57 1.61 1.83 7.17
N GLN A 58 2.58 2.00 8.06
CA GLN A 58 3.96 2.36 7.71
C GLN A 58 4.60 1.33 6.78
N MET A 59 4.31 0.05 7.02
CA MET A 59 4.75 -1.04 6.16
C MET A 59 4.29 -0.83 4.70
N ILE A 60 3.01 -0.52 4.49
CA ILE A 60 2.43 -0.34 3.15
C ILE A 60 2.79 1.00 2.50
N TYR A 61 3.02 2.07 3.29
CA TYR A 61 3.44 3.36 2.74
C TYR A 61 4.70 3.27 1.86
N SER A 62 5.65 2.39 2.23
CA SER A 62 6.83 2.13 1.41
C SER A 62 6.48 1.65 -0.01
N MET A 63 5.39 0.89 -0.18
CA MET A 63 4.94 0.39 -1.48
C MET A 63 4.39 1.51 -2.37
N TRP A 64 3.60 2.43 -1.80
CA TRP A 64 3.07 3.58 -2.52
C TRP A 64 4.19 4.44 -3.12
N PHE A 65 5.28 4.63 -2.38
CA PHE A 65 6.46 5.34 -2.89
C PHE A 65 7.14 4.61 -4.04
N ILE A 66 7.19 3.28 -4.02
CA ILE A 66 7.75 2.49 -5.13
C ILE A 66 6.90 2.69 -6.39
N PHE A 67 5.58 2.58 -6.30
CA PHE A 67 4.69 2.80 -7.45
C PHE A 67 4.75 4.22 -8.00
N LEU A 68 4.78 5.23 -7.12
CA LEU A 68 4.90 6.64 -7.52
C LEU A 68 6.20 6.94 -8.28
N ARG A 69 7.30 6.23 -7.97
CA ARG A 69 8.58 6.38 -8.66
C ARG A 69 8.72 5.53 -9.91
N HIS A 70 7.86 4.51 -10.06
CA HIS A 70 7.95 3.58 -11.17
C HIS A 70 7.43 4.21 -12.47
N PRO A 71 8.20 4.19 -13.58
CA PRO A 71 7.91 4.99 -14.77
C PRO A 71 6.61 4.64 -15.50
N LEU A 72 6.17 3.38 -15.41
CA LEU A 72 4.92 2.90 -16.02
C LEU A 72 3.76 2.97 -15.03
N ALA A 73 3.84 2.21 -13.93
CA ALA A 73 2.82 2.19 -12.88
C ALA A 73 2.39 3.58 -12.36
N SER A 74 3.29 4.58 -12.26
CA SER A 74 2.90 5.95 -11.82
C SER A 74 1.96 6.66 -12.80
N LYS A 75 1.92 6.24 -14.07
CA LYS A 75 1.06 6.78 -15.13
C LYS A 75 -0.12 5.86 -15.44
N ASP A 76 -0.19 4.71 -14.79
CA ASP A 76 -1.23 3.71 -15.01
C ASP A 76 -2.59 4.27 -14.58
N PRO A 77 -3.64 4.21 -15.43
CA PRO A 77 -4.95 4.78 -15.11
C PRO A 77 -5.59 4.21 -13.83
N VAL A 78 -5.38 2.92 -13.56
CA VAL A 78 -5.92 2.27 -12.36
C VAL A 78 -5.18 2.74 -11.12
N PHE A 79 -3.85 2.88 -11.19
CA PHE A 79 -3.09 3.50 -10.12
C PHE A 79 -3.53 4.95 -9.84
N LEU A 80 -3.65 5.77 -10.89
CA LEU A 80 -4.08 7.16 -10.78
C LEU A 80 -5.48 7.31 -10.15
N SER A 81 -6.38 6.36 -10.41
CA SER A 81 -7.73 6.34 -9.80
C SER A 81 -7.72 6.19 -8.28
N VAL A 82 -6.65 5.60 -7.71
CA VAL A 82 -6.53 5.33 -6.27
C VAL A 82 -5.85 6.50 -5.53
N LEU A 83 -5.12 7.37 -6.24
CA LEU A 83 -4.39 8.49 -5.65
C LEU A 83 -5.26 9.44 -4.81
N PRO A 84 -6.47 9.85 -5.22
CA PRO A 84 -7.30 10.73 -4.39
C PRO A 84 -7.60 10.11 -3.02
N SER A 85 -7.97 8.83 -3.01
CA SER A 85 -8.25 8.08 -1.78
C SER A 85 -6.99 7.93 -0.92
N LEU A 86 -5.83 7.68 -1.54
CA LEU A 86 -4.55 7.61 -0.83
C LEU A 86 -4.20 8.95 -0.16
N ILE A 87 -4.36 10.06 -0.88
CA ILE A 87 -4.10 11.42 -0.35
C ILE A 87 -5.04 11.72 0.82
N GLN A 88 -6.33 11.38 0.68
CA GLN A 88 -7.31 11.54 1.77
C GLN A 88 -6.95 10.70 3.00
N CYS A 89 -6.43 9.49 2.83
CA CYS A 89 -5.93 8.70 3.96
C CYS A 89 -4.72 9.38 4.64
N GLY A 90 -3.83 9.97 3.85
CA GLY A 90 -2.67 10.72 4.35
C GLY A 90 -3.03 11.96 5.17
N THR A 91 -4.05 12.73 4.77
CA THR A 91 -4.47 13.94 5.50
C THR A 91 -5.04 13.64 6.88
N VAL A 92 -5.73 12.50 7.03
CA VAL A 92 -6.17 12.00 8.35
C VAL A 92 -4.97 11.59 9.22
N CYS A 93 -3.90 11.06 8.61
CA CYS A 93 -2.68 10.67 9.32
C CYS A 93 -1.81 11.85 9.77
N LEU A 94 -1.93 13.02 9.12
CA LEU A 94 -1.21 14.24 9.49
C LEU A 94 -1.78 14.91 10.77
N HIS A 95 -3.00 14.54 11.17
CA HIS A 95 -3.52 14.90 12.47
C HIS A 95 -2.81 14.06 13.54
N LYS A 96 -2.08 14.72 14.43
CA LYS A 96 -1.27 14.08 15.48
C LYS A 96 -2.18 13.47 16.56
N VAL A 97 -2.63 12.24 16.37
CA VAL A 97 -3.52 11.50 17.28
C VAL A 97 -2.87 10.18 17.76
N GLY A 98 -3.26 9.70 18.95
CA GLY A 98 -2.83 8.40 19.48
C GLY A 98 -1.59 8.41 20.39
N PHE A 99 -1.44 9.42 21.25
CA PHE A 99 -0.39 9.41 22.28
C PHE A 99 -0.62 8.24 23.26
N PRO A 100 0.42 7.45 23.60
CA PRO A 100 0.29 6.33 24.54
C PRO A 100 -0.14 6.74 25.96
N GLY A 101 -0.10 8.04 26.29
CA GLY A 101 -0.49 8.58 27.60
C GLY A 101 -1.92 9.14 27.71
N GLN A 102 -2.78 9.00 26.69
CA GLN A 102 -4.17 9.49 26.74
C GLN A 102 -5.19 8.44 27.21
N TYR A 103 -4.72 7.28 27.69
CA TYR A 103 -5.52 6.34 28.47
C TYR A 103 -5.05 6.40 29.93
N ASN A 104 -5.50 7.42 30.67
CA ASN A 104 -5.53 7.46 32.13
C ASN A 104 -6.92 7.92 32.56
#